data_AF-A0A352F9W4-F1
#
_entry.id   AF-A0A352F9W4-F1
#
_cell.length_a   1.000
_cell.length_b   1.000
_cell.length_c   1.000
_cell.angle_alpha   90.00
_cell.angle_beta   90.00
_cell.angle_gamma   90.00
#
_symmetry.space_group_name_H-M   'P 1'
#
loop_
_entity.id
_entity.type
_entity.pdbx_description
1 polymer ?
#
loop_
_entity_poly.entity_id
_entity_poly.type
_entity_poly.pdbx_seq_one_letter_code
_entity_poly.pdbx_strand_id
1 'polypeptide(L)'
;MITAAQWQLEHPKHELNDWTNGAFYAGVMAAYQTTHDKNLYKAMLKMGEDNRWLPATRLHHADDYVICQTYIDLYRIAKDRKMIQATMDSVNKMMVVPYPTGGIRTICWWWCDALFMAPPALVKLGITLNDDKYLEFSDKLYKETVDLLLNTKDSLFARDLNYVWGYAGKEMKEANGEHIFWSRGNGWVMGGLVRILKELPKDYPQRDYYLTLYKKMAKRISGLQQSDGLWRASLLDPASYPGGEASGSGFYCYALAWGINNGILDKATYLPVVQKAWRGLNTLLTPEGYVGWVQPIGADPQKDFSPASWEVYGTGAFLLAGSEVIRLPVTG
;
A
#
# COMPACT_ATOMS: atom_id res chain seq x y z
N MET A 1 -15.00 -2.11 10.24
CA MET A 1 -14.23 -0.92 9.81
C MET A 1 -14.20 0.16 10.88
N ILE A 2 -15.33 0.77 11.25
CA ILE A 2 -15.36 1.88 12.24
C ILE A 2 -14.71 1.49 13.57
N THR A 3 -15.08 0.34 14.13
CA THR A 3 -14.48 -0.20 15.36
C THR A 3 -12.96 -0.30 15.27
N ALA A 4 -12.43 -0.82 14.16
CA ALA A 4 -10.98 -0.96 13.98
C ALA A 4 -10.25 0.37 13.83
N ALA A 5 -10.85 1.32 13.09
CA ALA A 5 -10.31 2.66 12.96
C ALA A 5 -10.28 3.39 14.32
N GLN A 6 -11.36 3.32 15.08
CA GLN A 6 -11.47 3.96 16.40
C GLN A 6 -10.47 3.36 17.39
N TRP A 7 -10.41 2.03 17.48
CA TRP A 7 -9.45 1.36 18.36
C TRP A 7 -8.02 1.82 18.05
N GLN A 8 -7.63 1.85 16.77
CA GLN A 8 -6.26 2.22 16.41
C GLN A 8 -5.96 3.71 16.65
N LEU A 9 -6.94 4.60 16.47
CA LEU A 9 -6.80 6.03 16.80
C LEU A 9 -6.59 6.26 18.30
N GLU A 10 -7.18 5.41 19.15
CA GLU A 10 -7.01 5.44 20.61
C GLU A 10 -5.70 4.76 21.08
N HIS A 11 -5.07 3.97 20.21
CA HIS A 11 -3.82 3.25 20.46
C HIS A 11 -2.75 3.66 19.44
N PRO A 12 -2.29 4.93 19.45
CA PRO A 12 -1.31 5.41 18.49
C PRO A 12 0.03 4.70 18.67
N LYS A 13 0.77 4.58 17.57
CA LYS A 13 2.13 4.07 17.54
C LYS A 13 2.92 4.84 16.50
N HIS A 14 4.22 5.07 16.77
CA HIS A 14 5.14 5.82 15.90
C HIS A 14 4.82 7.32 15.78
N GLU A 15 5.73 8.07 15.16
CA GLU A 15 5.55 9.49 14.88
C GLU A 15 4.42 9.72 13.86
N LEU A 16 3.74 10.87 13.95
CA LEU A 16 2.56 11.15 13.11
C LEU A 16 2.89 11.08 11.60
N ASN A 17 4.04 11.59 11.19
CA ASN A 17 4.49 11.63 9.80
C ASN A 17 5.36 10.44 9.38
N ASP A 18 5.49 9.41 10.23
CA ASP A 18 6.13 8.16 9.84
C ASP A 18 5.26 7.37 8.84
N TRP A 19 5.89 6.54 8.01
CA TRP A 19 5.18 5.82 6.95
C TRP A 19 4.13 4.85 7.50
N THR A 20 4.37 4.31 8.69
CA THR A 20 3.43 3.41 9.37
C THR A 20 2.07 4.10 9.54
N ASN A 21 2.07 5.32 10.10
CA ASN A 21 0.89 6.15 10.28
C ASN A 21 0.36 6.69 8.95
N GLY A 22 1.22 7.09 8.01
CA GLY A 22 0.78 7.51 6.69
C GLY A 22 -0.05 6.45 5.96
N ALA A 23 0.36 5.18 6.04
CA ALA A 23 -0.41 4.05 5.50
C ALA A 23 -1.73 3.80 6.27
N PHE A 24 -1.71 3.94 7.59
CA PHE A 24 -2.91 3.89 8.40
C PHE A 24 -3.93 4.97 8.01
N TYR A 25 -3.50 6.22 7.91
CA TYR A 25 -4.36 7.36 7.56
C TYR A 25 -4.93 7.24 6.16
N ALA A 26 -4.19 6.68 5.20
CA ALA A 26 -4.71 6.36 3.88
C ALA A 26 -5.91 5.39 3.94
N GLY A 27 -5.89 4.44 4.88
CA GLY A 27 -7.01 3.55 5.20
C GLY A 27 -8.16 4.26 5.92
N VAL A 28 -7.86 5.12 6.89
CA VAL A 28 -8.89 5.94 7.58
C VAL A 28 -9.64 6.83 6.60
N MET A 29 -8.94 7.49 5.67
CA MET A 29 -9.57 8.31 4.63
C MET A 29 -10.44 7.47 3.69
N ALA A 30 -10.02 6.26 3.32
CA ALA A 30 -10.85 5.35 2.54
C ALA A 30 -12.11 4.90 3.32
N ALA A 31 -11.98 4.63 4.61
CA ALA A 31 -13.11 4.32 5.48
C ALA A 31 -14.08 5.51 5.60
N TYR A 32 -13.57 6.74 5.78
CA TYR A 32 -14.37 7.96 5.78
C TYR A 32 -15.12 8.15 4.45
N GLN A 33 -14.43 8.03 3.31
CA GLN A 33 -15.03 8.18 1.97
C GLN A 33 -16.15 7.18 1.72
N THR A 34 -16.09 6.00 2.34
CA THR A 34 -17.09 4.94 2.18
C THR A 34 -18.24 5.03 3.18
N THR A 35 -17.98 5.44 4.41
CA THR A 35 -18.96 5.42 5.51
C THR A 35 -19.56 6.79 5.83
N HIS A 36 -18.91 7.86 5.38
CA HIS A 36 -19.19 9.24 5.75
C HIS A 36 -19.16 9.51 7.27
N ASP A 37 -18.43 8.67 8.03
CA ASP A 37 -18.27 8.87 9.46
C ASP A 37 -17.48 10.15 9.75
N LYS A 38 -18.17 11.15 10.33
CA LYS A 38 -17.60 12.48 10.59
C LYS A 38 -16.49 12.46 11.65
N ASN A 39 -16.43 11.45 12.52
CA ASN A 39 -15.39 11.34 13.53
C ASN A 39 -14.06 10.95 12.89
N LEU A 40 -14.07 10.06 11.90
CA LEU A 40 -12.87 9.74 11.12
C LEU A 40 -12.32 10.97 10.40
N TYR A 41 -13.18 11.78 9.78
CA TYR A 41 -12.75 13.03 9.14
C TYR A 41 -12.18 14.03 10.13
N LYS A 42 -12.84 14.24 11.27
CA LYS A 42 -12.35 15.12 12.35
C LYS A 42 -11.01 14.66 12.90
N ALA A 43 -10.82 13.35 13.06
CA ALA A 43 -9.55 12.78 13.53
C ALA A 43 -8.41 13.10 12.54
N MET A 44 -8.67 12.98 11.23
CA MET A 44 -7.67 13.29 10.20
C MET A 44 -7.36 14.78 10.08
N LEU A 45 -8.37 15.65 10.25
CA LEU A 45 -8.13 17.09 10.35
C LEU A 45 -7.27 17.44 11.57
N LYS A 46 -7.61 16.89 12.74
CA LYS A 46 -6.82 17.10 13.97
C LYS A 46 -5.38 16.63 13.79
N MET A 47 -5.18 15.43 13.24
CA MET A 47 -3.85 14.90 12.93
C MET A 47 -3.05 15.85 12.01
N GLY A 48 -3.69 16.38 10.97
CA GLY A 48 -3.06 17.34 10.06
C GLY A 48 -2.60 18.61 10.78
N GLU A 49 -3.44 19.20 11.63
CA GLU A 49 -3.08 20.38 12.43
C GLU A 49 -1.99 20.08 13.46
N ASP A 50 -2.09 18.96 14.19
CA ASP A 50 -1.11 18.54 15.20
C ASP A 50 0.28 18.32 14.56
N ASN A 51 0.33 17.74 13.35
CA ASN A 51 1.57 17.56 12.59
C ASN A 51 1.95 18.79 11.75
N ARG A 52 1.17 19.87 11.82
CA ARG A 52 1.37 21.13 11.07
C ARG A 52 1.45 20.94 9.57
N TRP A 53 0.78 19.91 9.04
CA TRP A 53 0.72 19.59 7.61
C TRP A 53 2.10 19.32 6.97
N LEU A 54 3.07 18.82 7.75
CA LEU A 54 4.44 18.58 7.29
C LEU A 54 4.67 17.12 6.86
N PRO A 55 5.25 16.85 5.68
CA PRO A 55 5.90 15.56 5.44
C PRO A 55 7.06 15.36 6.43
N ALA A 56 7.58 14.13 6.51
CA ALA A 56 8.87 13.91 7.18
C ALA A 56 10.03 14.49 6.32
N THR A 57 11.25 14.52 6.88
CA THR A 57 12.30 15.46 6.44
C THR A 57 13.32 14.91 5.44
N ARG A 58 13.32 13.61 5.17
CA ARG A 58 14.27 12.93 4.28
C ARG A 58 13.81 13.11 2.83
N LEU A 59 14.36 14.12 2.16
CA LEU A 59 13.92 14.62 0.85
C LEU A 59 13.58 13.55 -0.20
N HIS A 60 14.42 12.52 -0.37
CA HIS A 60 14.22 11.47 -1.38
C HIS A 60 13.63 10.17 -0.81
N HIS A 61 13.32 10.11 0.49
CA HIS A 61 12.82 8.89 1.11
C HIS A 61 11.31 8.80 0.91
N ALA A 62 10.85 7.82 0.12
CA ALA A 62 9.44 7.69 -0.27
C ALA A 62 8.47 7.63 0.93
N ASP A 63 8.88 6.95 2.01
CA ASP A 63 8.16 6.88 3.29
C ASP A 63 7.68 8.25 3.79
N ASP A 64 8.47 9.30 3.61
CA ASP A 64 8.19 10.62 4.16
C ASP A 64 7.04 11.34 3.42
N TYR A 65 6.59 10.78 2.29
CA TYR A 65 5.53 11.32 1.45
C TYR A 65 4.18 10.59 1.58
N VAL A 66 4.10 9.44 2.26
CA VAL A 66 2.83 8.68 2.31
C VAL A 66 1.73 9.44 3.06
N ILE A 67 2.08 10.20 4.10
CA ILE A 67 1.14 11.05 4.81
C ILE A 67 0.53 12.14 3.93
N CYS A 68 1.27 12.61 2.92
CA CYS A 68 0.81 13.64 2.00
C CYS A 68 -0.43 13.19 1.20
N GLN A 69 -0.65 11.88 1.02
CA GLN A 69 -1.88 11.37 0.42
C GLN A 69 -3.12 11.86 1.20
N THR A 70 -3.06 11.77 2.53
CA THR A 70 -4.13 12.22 3.43
C THR A 70 -4.27 13.73 3.40
N TYR A 71 -3.17 14.47 3.37
CA TYR A 71 -3.20 15.93 3.29
C TYR A 71 -3.85 16.45 2.02
N ILE A 72 -3.55 15.82 0.89
CA ILE A 72 -4.18 16.17 -0.39
C ILE A 72 -5.66 15.82 -0.39
N ASP A 73 -6.05 14.67 0.18
CA ASP A 73 -7.47 14.29 0.31
C ASP A 73 -8.24 15.26 1.21
N LEU A 74 -7.65 15.72 2.33
CA LEU A 74 -8.24 16.73 3.21
C LEU A 74 -8.32 18.10 2.52
N TYR A 75 -7.27 18.52 1.82
CA TYR A 75 -7.26 19.76 1.03
C TYR A 75 -8.36 19.75 -0.03
N ARG A 76 -8.59 18.64 -0.72
CA ARG A 76 -9.66 18.53 -1.73
C ARG A 76 -11.04 18.84 -1.15
N ILE A 77 -11.24 18.61 0.14
CA ILE A 77 -12.48 18.89 0.88
C ILE A 77 -12.47 20.32 1.44
N ALA A 78 -11.45 20.67 2.23
CA ALA A 78 -11.41 21.91 3.00
C ALA A 78 -10.93 23.13 2.19
N LYS A 79 -10.22 22.91 1.09
CA LYS A 79 -9.65 23.92 0.18
C LYS A 79 -8.65 24.90 0.83
N ASP A 80 -8.08 24.56 1.99
CA ASP A 80 -7.05 25.37 2.63
C ASP A 80 -5.65 25.00 2.14
N ARG A 81 -5.01 25.92 1.40
CA ARG A 81 -3.71 25.71 0.76
C ARG A 81 -2.61 25.31 1.76
N LYS A 82 -2.70 25.72 3.03
CA LYS A 82 -1.71 25.36 4.06
C LYS A 82 -1.51 23.85 4.17
N MET A 83 -2.55 23.06 3.89
CA MET A 83 -2.56 21.61 4.03
C MET A 83 -1.58 20.91 3.07
N ILE A 84 -1.29 21.52 1.90
CA ILE A 84 -0.45 20.90 0.86
C ILE A 84 0.78 21.71 0.50
N GLN A 85 0.97 22.90 1.10
CA GLN A 85 2.09 23.78 0.74
C GLN A 85 3.44 23.10 0.99
N ALA A 86 3.63 22.49 2.16
CA ALA A 86 4.86 21.78 2.49
C ALA A 86 5.08 20.54 1.60
N THR A 87 4.00 19.84 1.23
CA THR A 87 4.07 18.73 0.25
C THR A 87 4.59 19.23 -1.10
N MET A 88 4.04 20.33 -1.62
CA MET A 88 4.48 20.91 -2.89
C MET A 88 5.95 21.31 -2.84
N ASP A 89 6.35 22.02 -1.78
CA ASP A 89 7.72 22.50 -1.64
C ASP A 89 8.72 21.33 -1.57
N SER A 90 8.40 20.27 -0.83
CA SER A 90 9.24 19.08 -0.72
C SER A 90 9.34 18.32 -2.04
N VAL A 91 8.22 18.08 -2.73
CA VAL A 91 8.22 17.35 -4.02
C VAL A 91 8.95 18.15 -5.11
N ASN A 92 8.72 19.46 -5.20
CA ASN A 92 9.42 20.32 -6.16
C ASN A 92 10.94 20.31 -5.90
N LYS A 93 11.34 20.31 -4.63
CA LYS A 93 12.76 20.19 -4.25
C LYS A 93 13.33 18.81 -4.61
N MET A 94 12.58 17.73 -4.39
CA MET A 94 12.99 16.36 -4.73
C MET A 94 13.23 16.20 -6.25
N MET A 95 12.45 16.87 -7.10
CA MET A 95 12.60 16.80 -8.56
C MET A 95 13.92 17.39 -9.07
N VAL A 96 14.49 18.38 -8.37
CA VAL A 96 15.68 19.11 -8.83
C VAL A 96 16.96 18.72 -8.10
N VAL A 97 16.87 18.22 -6.86
CA VAL A 97 18.04 17.75 -6.11
C VAL A 97 18.36 16.33 -6.56
N PRO A 98 19.58 16.04 -7.06
CA PRO A 98 19.98 14.69 -7.44
C PRO A 98 19.89 13.70 -6.27
N TYR A 99 19.43 12.48 -6.55
CA TYR A 99 19.43 11.40 -5.57
C TYR A 99 20.85 10.86 -5.35
N PRO A 100 21.35 10.78 -4.10
CA PRO A 100 22.65 10.18 -3.82
C PRO A 100 22.55 8.66 -3.88
N THR A 101 23.12 8.05 -4.93
CA THR A 101 23.16 6.59 -5.08
C THR A 101 24.25 5.95 -4.21
N GLY A 102 24.06 4.69 -3.81
CA GLY A 102 25.08 3.94 -3.07
C GLY A 102 24.64 2.52 -2.66
N GLY A 103 25.56 1.56 -2.76
CA GLY A 103 25.28 0.15 -2.44
C GLY A 103 24.09 -0.39 -3.24
N ILE A 104 23.10 -0.97 -2.55
CA ILE A 104 21.85 -1.43 -3.15
C ILE A 104 20.89 -0.30 -3.57
N ARG A 105 21.20 0.95 -3.20
CA ARG A 105 20.34 2.12 -3.45
C ARG A 105 20.74 2.80 -4.75
N THR A 106 20.57 2.10 -5.87
CA THR A 106 21.00 2.54 -7.20
C THR A 106 20.03 3.53 -7.86
N ILE A 107 18.79 3.60 -7.37
CA ILE A 107 17.73 4.52 -7.82
C ILE A 107 17.04 5.12 -6.58
N CYS A 108 16.24 6.19 -6.78
CA CYS A 108 15.54 6.88 -5.68
C CYS A 108 14.63 5.94 -4.90
N TRP A 109 13.75 5.22 -5.59
CA TRP A 109 12.83 4.24 -5.02
C TRP A 109 13.39 2.82 -5.21
N TRP A 110 14.47 2.51 -4.49
CA TRP A 110 15.23 1.27 -4.62
C TRP A 110 14.59 0.05 -3.93
N TRP A 111 13.43 0.22 -3.28
CA TRP A 111 12.68 -0.85 -2.61
C TRP A 111 11.21 -0.81 -3.03
N CYS A 112 10.55 -1.98 -3.09
CA CYS A 112 9.21 -2.08 -3.69
C CYS A 112 8.11 -1.40 -2.86
N ASP A 113 8.27 -1.29 -1.54
CA ASP A 113 7.31 -0.65 -0.65
C ASP A 113 7.11 0.83 -1.02
N ALA A 114 8.16 1.49 -1.53
CA ALA A 114 8.13 2.88 -1.99
C ALA A 114 6.97 3.15 -2.97
N LEU A 115 6.53 2.12 -3.71
CA LEU A 115 5.48 2.21 -4.71
C LEU A 115 4.07 2.42 -4.12
N PHE A 116 3.88 2.18 -2.82
CA PHE A 116 2.70 2.63 -2.08
C PHE A 116 2.89 4.04 -1.50
N MET A 117 4.12 4.37 -1.08
CA MET A 117 4.36 5.53 -0.23
C MET A 117 4.25 6.84 -1.02
N ALA A 118 5.11 7.01 -2.03
CA ALA A 118 5.26 8.27 -2.74
C ALA A 118 4.37 8.41 -4.00
N PRO A 119 4.30 7.43 -4.93
CA PRO A 119 3.61 7.64 -6.19
C PRO A 119 2.15 8.09 -6.06
N PRO A 120 1.31 7.50 -5.17
CA PRO A 120 -0.06 7.97 -5.03
C PRO A 120 -0.16 9.41 -4.51
N ALA A 121 0.81 9.87 -3.70
CA ALA A 121 0.84 11.27 -3.24
C ALA A 121 1.16 12.22 -4.41
N LEU A 122 2.15 11.88 -5.23
CA LEU A 122 2.55 12.68 -6.40
C LEU A 122 1.43 12.73 -7.45
N VAL A 123 0.81 11.60 -7.76
CA VAL A 123 -0.31 11.53 -8.71
C VAL A 123 -1.50 12.34 -8.16
N LYS A 124 -1.89 12.15 -6.89
CA LYS A 124 -2.93 12.97 -6.26
C LYS A 124 -2.63 14.46 -6.36
N LEU A 125 -1.38 14.86 -6.12
CA LEU A 125 -0.96 16.26 -6.15
C LEU A 125 -1.10 16.84 -7.56
N GLY A 126 -0.57 16.16 -8.58
CA GLY A 126 -0.65 16.64 -9.95
C GLY A 126 -2.07 16.73 -10.48
N ILE A 127 -2.92 15.73 -10.20
CA ILE A 127 -4.35 15.79 -10.54
C ILE A 127 -5.04 16.96 -9.81
N THR A 128 -4.69 17.20 -8.55
CA THR A 128 -5.28 18.28 -7.75
C THR A 128 -4.88 19.67 -8.23
N LEU A 129 -3.66 19.82 -8.73
CA LEU A 129 -3.10 21.08 -9.19
C LEU A 129 -3.24 21.28 -10.71
N ASN A 130 -3.70 20.25 -11.44
CA ASN A 130 -3.70 20.21 -12.90
C ASN A 130 -2.30 20.49 -13.47
N ASP A 131 -1.29 19.78 -12.97
CA ASP A 131 0.12 19.95 -13.32
C ASP A 131 0.78 18.57 -13.54
N ASP A 132 1.01 18.24 -14.81
CA ASP A 132 1.47 16.91 -15.25
C ASP A 132 2.91 16.59 -14.81
N LYS A 133 3.72 17.59 -14.45
CA LYS A 133 5.11 17.34 -14.02
C LYS A 133 5.20 16.38 -12.83
N TYR A 134 4.18 16.37 -11.96
CA TYR A 134 4.11 15.46 -10.82
C TYR A 134 3.82 14.02 -11.25
N LEU A 135 2.99 13.84 -12.27
CA LEU A 135 2.66 12.54 -12.85
C LEU A 135 3.86 11.99 -13.61
N GLU A 136 4.49 12.82 -14.47
CA GLU A 136 5.66 12.44 -15.25
C GLU A 136 6.85 12.05 -14.37
N PHE A 137 7.10 12.81 -13.29
CA PHE A 137 8.15 12.48 -12.33
C PHE A 137 7.85 11.17 -11.58
N SER A 138 6.58 10.97 -11.18
CA SER A 138 6.15 9.71 -10.58
C SER A 138 6.34 8.53 -11.54
N ASP A 139 5.94 8.67 -12.82
CA ASP A 139 6.07 7.63 -13.83
C ASP A 139 7.52 7.22 -14.06
N LYS A 140 8.43 8.20 -14.12
CA LYS A 140 9.86 7.95 -14.27
C LYS A 140 10.37 7.08 -13.12
N LEU A 141 10.20 7.52 -11.88
CA LEU A 141 10.72 6.80 -10.72
C LEU A 141 10.03 5.45 -10.51
N TYR A 142 8.74 5.36 -10.84
CA TYR A 142 7.99 4.09 -10.76
C TYR A 142 8.59 3.06 -11.73
N LYS A 143 8.83 3.45 -12.99
CA LYS A 143 9.41 2.56 -14.00
C LYS A 143 10.82 2.11 -13.62
N GLU A 144 11.65 3.01 -13.09
CA GLU A 144 12.98 2.65 -12.56
C GLU A 144 12.88 1.53 -11.51
N THR A 145 11.93 1.61 -10.57
CA THR A 145 11.72 0.56 -9.56
C THR A 145 11.21 -0.75 -10.17
N VAL A 146 10.29 -0.68 -11.13
CA VAL A 146 9.78 -1.87 -11.82
C VAL A 146 10.88 -2.59 -12.57
N ASP A 147 11.69 -1.85 -13.34
CA ASP A 147 12.81 -2.42 -14.10
C ASP A 147 13.86 -3.04 -13.17
N LEU A 148 14.04 -2.48 -11.97
CA LEU A 148 15.00 -2.98 -10.99
C LEU A 148 14.52 -4.24 -10.25
N LEU A 149 13.24 -4.32 -9.88
CA LEU A 149 12.77 -5.25 -8.84
C LEU A 149 11.70 -6.26 -9.30
N LEU A 150 11.02 -6.03 -10.42
CA LEU A 150 9.98 -6.95 -10.90
C LEU A 150 10.62 -8.21 -11.48
N ASN A 151 10.34 -9.36 -10.86
CA ASN A 151 10.55 -10.64 -11.50
C ASN A 151 9.41 -10.89 -12.49
N THR A 152 9.71 -10.83 -13.79
CA THR A 152 8.71 -10.96 -14.86
C THR A 152 8.15 -12.37 -15.01
N LYS A 153 8.92 -13.41 -14.62
CA LYS A 153 8.48 -14.81 -14.63
C LYS A 153 7.43 -15.05 -13.56
N ASP A 154 7.68 -14.56 -12.35
CA ASP A 154 6.76 -14.71 -11.22
C ASP A 154 5.66 -13.66 -11.20
N SER A 155 5.83 -12.52 -11.88
CA SER A 155 4.97 -11.33 -11.74
C SER A 155 4.90 -10.83 -10.28
N LEU A 156 6.03 -10.89 -9.57
CA LEU A 156 6.21 -10.46 -8.17
C LEU A 156 7.46 -9.59 -8.04
N PHE A 157 7.45 -8.70 -7.06
CA PHE A 157 8.55 -7.80 -6.76
C PHE A 157 9.45 -8.39 -5.68
N ALA A 158 10.75 -8.45 -5.98
CA ALA A 158 11.77 -8.51 -4.94
C ALA A 158 11.67 -7.25 -4.07
N ARG A 159 11.94 -7.37 -2.77
CA ARG A 159 11.80 -6.21 -1.87
C ARG A 159 12.81 -5.11 -2.21
N ASP A 160 14.05 -5.50 -2.46
CA ASP A 160 15.15 -4.67 -2.93
C ASP A 160 16.19 -5.58 -3.63
N LEU A 161 17.32 -5.00 -4.05
CA LEU A 161 18.37 -5.73 -4.76
C LEU A 161 18.98 -6.91 -4.00
N ASN A 162 18.85 -7.00 -2.67
CA ASN A 162 19.31 -8.18 -1.92
C ASN A 162 18.48 -9.43 -2.23
N TYR A 163 17.24 -9.26 -2.67
CA TYR A 163 16.28 -10.32 -2.96
C TYR A 163 16.08 -10.54 -4.47
N VAL A 164 16.81 -9.80 -5.32
CA VAL A 164 16.87 -10.07 -6.75
C VAL A 164 17.82 -11.25 -6.98
N TRP A 165 17.28 -12.34 -7.52
CA TRP A 165 18.05 -13.57 -7.68
C TRP A 165 19.23 -13.39 -8.66
N GLY A 166 20.43 -13.80 -8.24
CA GLY A 166 21.65 -13.67 -9.03
C GLY A 166 22.27 -12.27 -9.01
N TYR A 167 21.62 -11.28 -8.39
CA TYR A 167 22.21 -9.96 -8.24
C TYR A 167 23.45 -10.02 -7.33
N ALA A 168 24.57 -9.47 -7.83
CA ALA A 168 25.87 -9.48 -7.16
C ALA A 168 26.33 -10.88 -6.68
N GLY A 169 25.92 -11.95 -7.38
CA GLY A 169 26.26 -13.33 -7.04
C GLY A 169 25.61 -13.87 -5.76
N LYS A 170 24.62 -13.15 -5.20
CA LYS A 170 23.85 -13.59 -4.03
C LYS A 170 22.56 -14.27 -4.45
N GLU A 171 22.20 -15.31 -3.71
CA GLU A 171 20.95 -16.05 -3.90
C GLU A 171 20.29 -16.33 -2.54
N MET A 172 19.52 -15.36 -2.04
CA MET A 172 18.67 -15.62 -0.87
C MET A 172 17.44 -16.43 -1.30
N LYS A 173 17.16 -17.51 -0.57
CA LYS A 173 16.08 -18.46 -0.86
C LYS A 173 15.26 -18.72 0.38
N GLU A 174 14.00 -19.05 0.18
CA GLU A 174 13.14 -19.62 1.22
C GLU A 174 13.65 -21.01 1.64
N ALA A 175 13.11 -21.55 2.74
CA ALA A 175 13.52 -22.87 3.24
C ALA A 175 13.23 -24.00 2.25
N ASN A 176 12.20 -23.84 1.41
CA ASN A 176 11.85 -24.77 0.33
C ASN A 176 12.67 -24.56 -0.97
N GLY A 177 13.60 -23.61 -1.00
CA GLY A 177 14.46 -23.31 -2.15
C GLY A 177 13.88 -22.32 -3.18
N GLU A 178 12.64 -21.85 -2.99
CA GLU A 178 12.00 -20.85 -3.84
C GLU A 178 12.58 -19.43 -3.62
N HIS A 179 12.23 -18.50 -4.51
CA HIS A 179 12.57 -17.08 -4.33
C HIS A 179 11.82 -16.48 -3.13
N ILE A 180 12.48 -15.57 -2.43
CA ILE A 180 11.86 -14.79 -1.36
C ILE A 180 11.03 -13.66 -1.99
N PHE A 181 9.71 -13.84 -2.00
CA PHE A 181 8.76 -12.76 -2.28
C PHE A 181 7.93 -12.48 -1.05
N TRP A 182 8.17 -11.31 -0.46
CA TRP A 182 7.47 -10.87 0.73
C TRP A 182 6.05 -10.41 0.41
N SER A 183 5.11 -10.93 1.18
CA SER A 183 3.68 -10.68 1.00
C SER A 183 3.32 -9.21 1.25
N ARG A 184 3.74 -8.60 2.37
CA ARG A 184 3.43 -7.17 2.57
C ARG A 184 4.14 -6.28 1.53
N GLY A 185 5.36 -6.61 1.10
CA GLY A 185 6.06 -5.89 0.03
C GLY A 185 5.27 -5.84 -1.28
N ASN A 186 4.79 -6.99 -1.74
CA ASN A 186 3.94 -7.07 -2.93
C ASN A 186 2.54 -6.47 -2.69
N GLY A 187 2.04 -6.53 -1.45
CA GLY A 187 0.84 -5.84 -1.01
C GLY A 187 0.95 -4.32 -1.16
N TRP A 188 2.09 -3.72 -0.78
CA TRP A 188 2.36 -2.31 -1.01
C TRP A 188 2.25 -1.94 -2.48
N VAL A 189 2.90 -2.70 -3.36
CA VAL A 189 2.85 -2.45 -4.81
C VAL A 189 1.42 -2.52 -5.34
N MET A 190 0.66 -3.58 -5.00
CA MET A 190 -0.73 -3.72 -5.46
C MET A 190 -1.65 -2.63 -4.90
N GLY A 191 -1.51 -2.30 -3.61
CA GLY A 191 -2.26 -1.20 -2.99
C GLY A 191 -1.93 0.14 -3.64
N GLY A 192 -0.65 0.39 -3.95
CA GLY A 192 -0.16 1.60 -4.60
C GLY A 192 -0.71 1.73 -6.02
N LEU A 193 -0.64 0.67 -6.81
CA LEU A 193 -1.22 0.60 -8.16
C LEU A 193 -2.69 0.99 -8.17
N VAL A 194 -3.48 0.47 -7.24
CA VAL A 194 -4.90 0.80 -7.13
C VAL A 194 -5.09 2.28 -6.81
N ARG A 195 -4.29 2.83 -5.89
CA ARG A 195 -4.40 4.24 -5.50
C ARG A 195 -3.97 5.18 -6.63
N ILE A 196 -3.01 4.80 -7.47
CA ILE A 196 -2.67 5.50 -8.71
C ILE A 196 -3.82 5.41 -9.72
N LEU A 197 -4.29 4.19 -10.02
CA LEU A 197 -5.32 3.95 -11.04
C LEU A 197 -6.68 4.57 -10.69
N LYS A 198 -6.97 4.81 -9.41
CA LYS A 198 -8.16 5.56 -8.94
C LYS A 198 -8.09 7.05 -9.28
N GLU A 199 -6.90 7.60 -9.48
CA GLU A 199 -6.68 9.03 -9.72
C GLU A 199 -6.44 9.33 -11.20
N LEU A 200 -5.77 8.43 -11.93
CA LEU A 200 -5.39 8.66 -13.32
C LEU A 200 -6.62 8.78 -14.26
N PRO A 201 -6.68 9.83 -15.11
CA PRO A 201 -7.63 9.94 -16.20
C PRO A 201 -7.58 8.71 -17.12
N LYS A 202 -8.72 8.31 -17.69
CA LYS A 202 -8.80 7.11 -18.55
C LYS A 202 -7.90 7.18 -19.78
N ASP A 203 -7.63 8.38 -20.26
CA ASP A 203 -6.82 8.73 -21.42
C ASP A 203 -5.37 9.13 -21.06
N TYR A 204 -4.97 9.03 -19.79
CA TYR A 204 -3.58 9.31 -19.40
C TYR A 204 -2.61 8.33 -20.11
N PRO A 205 -1.57 8.81 -20.81
CA PRO A 205 -0.74 7.97 -21.68
C PRO A 205 -0.10 6.74 -21.03
N GLN A 206 0.24 6.80 -19.74
CA GLN A 206 0.87 5.68 -19.02
C GLN A 206 -0.13 4.80 -18.27
N ARG A 207 -1.44 5.06 -18.35
CA ARG A 207 -2.44 4.30 -17.59
C ARG A 207 -2.42 2.81 -17.92
N ASP A 208 -2.23 2.46 -19.19
CA ASP A 208 -2.21 1.05 -19.64
C ASP A 208 -0.99 0.29 -19.12
N TYR A 209 0.14 0.97 -18.89
CA TYR A 209 1.31 0.38 -18.22
C TYR A 209 0.95 -0.09 -16.81
N TYR A 210 0.36 0.79 -16.00
CA TYR A 210 -0.08 0.47 -14.64
C TYR A 210 -1.15 -0.62 -14.61
N LEU A 211 -2.12 -0.55 -15.53
CA LEU A 211 -3.20 -1.53 -15.63
C LEU A 211 -2.67 -2.92 -15.99
N THR A 212 -1.69 -3.00 -16.88
CA THR A 212 -1.04 -4.25 -17.28
C THR A 212 -0.29 -4.87 -16.12
N LEU A 213 0.51 -4.07 -15.41
CA LEU A 213 1.24 -4.52 -14.22
C LEU A 213 0.27 -5.04 -13.14
N TYR A 214 -0.76 -4.26 -12.83
CA TYR A 214 -1.81 -4.62 -11.89
C TYR A 214 -2.47 -5.97 -12.22
N LYS A 215 -2.89 -6.17 -13.48
CA LYS A 215 -3.53 -7.43 -13.92
C LYS A 215 -2.61 -8.64 -13.80
N LYS A 216 -1.32 -8.49 -14.14
CA LYS A 216 -0.32 -9.57 -14.00
C LYS A 216 -0.14 -9.97 -12.54
N MET A 217 0.04 -8.99 -11.65
CA MET A 217 0.16 -9.25 -10.21
C MET A 217 -1.13 -9.85 -9.63
N ALA A 218 -2.30 -9.31 -9.99
CA ALA A 218 -3.58 -9.82 -9.52
C ALA A 218 -3.76 -11.31 -9.85
N LYS A 219 -3.43 -11.72 -11.08
CA LYS A 219 -3.47 -13.12 -11.51
C LYS A 219 -2.51 -14.00 -10.70
N ARG A 220 -1.28 -13.54 -10.47
CA ARG A 220 -0.29 -14.30 -9.68
C ARG A 220 -0.76 -14.46 -8.24
N ILE A 221 -1.09 -13.35 -7.59
CA ILE A 221 -1.46 -13.29 -6.18
C ILE A 221 -2.70 -14.14 -5.90
N SER A 222 -3.73 -14.10 -6.76
CA SER A 222 -4.93 -14.93 -6.56
C SER A 222 -4.60 -16.43 -6.54
N GLY A 223 -3.61 -16.87 -7.32
CA GLY A 223 -3.16 -18.27 -7.35
C GLY A 223 -2.32 -18.69 -6.14
N LEU A 224 -1.88 -17.75 -5.31
CA LEU A 224 -1.06 -18.00 -4.10
C LEU A 224 -1.88 -17.95 -2.80
N GLN A 225 -3.20 -17.71 -2.89
CA GLN A 225 -4.08 -17.69 -1.74
C GLN A 225 -4.17 -19.07 -1.09
N GLN A 226 -4.12 -19.11 0.23
CA GLN A 226 -4.17 -20.38 0.96
C GLN A 226 -5.60 -20.80 1.31
N SER A 227 -5.74 -21.97 1.93
CA SER A 227 -7.03 -22.60 2.26
C SER A 227 -7.91 -21.78 3.22
N ASP A 228 -7.32 -20.98 4.10
CA ASP A 228 -8.02 -20.06 5.02
C ASP A 228 -8.37 -18.69 4.39
N GLY A 229 -7.94 -18.44 3.16
CA GLY A 229 -8.18 -17.19 2.44
C GLY A 229 -7.10 -16.12 2.60
N LEU A 230 -6.10 -16.35 3.45
CA LEU A 230 -5.05 -15.39 3.74
C LEU A 230 -3.76 -15.74 2.98
N TRP A 231 -2.85 -14.78 2.88
CA TRP A 231 -1.48 -14.98 2.41
C TRP A 231 -0.53 -14.98 3.60
N ARG A 232 0.57 -15.72 3.49
CA ARG A 232 1.59 -15.84 4.54
C ARG A 232 2.61 -14.74 4.34
N ALA A 233 3.51 -14.53 5.29
CA ALA A 233 4.58 -13.55 5.14
C ALA A 233 5.43 -13.84 3.89
N SER A 234 5.71 -15.12 3.60
CA SER A 234 6.23 -15.55 2.29
C SER A 234 5.11 -15.93 1.33
N LEU A 235 5.25 -15.49 0.07
CA LEU A 235 4.33 -15.85 -1.01
C LEU A 235 4.63 -17.22 -1.63
N LEU A 236 5.88 -17.68 -1.61
CA LEU A 236 6.31 -18.93 -2.26
C LEU A 236 6.68 -20.05 -1.28
N ASP A 237 6.79 -19.75 0.02
CA ASP A 237 6.97 -20.78 1.06
C ASP A 237 5.96 -20.61 2.21
N PRO A 238 4.64 -20.68 1.94
CA PRO A 238 3.63 -20.44 2.95
C PRO A 238 3.67 -21.47 4.10
N ALA A 239 4.18 -22.68 3.87
CA ALA A 239 4.26 -23.73 4.88
C ALA A 239 5.25 -23.42 6.01
N SER A 240 6.23 -22.56 5.76
CA SER A 240 7.26 -22.18 6.73
C SER A 240 6.84 -21.12 7.76
N TYR A 241 5.63 -20.57 7.66
CA TYR A 241 5.17 -19.41 8.45
C TYR A 241 3.93 -19.76 9.30
N PRO A 242 3.76 -19.11 10.47
CA PRO A 242 2.82 -19.57 11.50
C PRO A 242 1.33 -19.46 11.11
N GLY A 243 0.98 -18.63 10.12
CA GLY A 243 -0.40 -18.44 9.69
C GLY A 243 -0.57 -17.34 8.66
N GLY A 244 -1.82 -16.96 8.42
CA GLY A 244 -2.17 -15.81 7.59
C GLY A 244 -1.68 -14.50 8.19
N GLU A 245 -0.99 -13.69 7.39
CA GLU A 245 -0.49 -12.38 7.76
C GLU A 245 -1.48 -11.31 7.31
N ALA A 246 -1.91 -10.46 8.25
CA ALA A 246 -3.07 -9.58 8.06
C ALA A 246 -2.82 -8.46 7.06
N SER A 247 -1.65 -7.82 7.09
CA SER A 247 -1.41 -6.60 6.31
C SER A 247 -1.30 -6.86 4.81
N GLY A 248 -0.48 -7.83 4.38
CA GLY A 248 -0.38 -8.23 2.98
C GLY A 248 -1.73 -8.73 2.45
N SER A 249 -2.41 -9.59 3.22
CA SER A 249 -3.75 -10.08 2.89
C SER A 249 -4.77 -8.95 2.75
N GLY A 250 -4.70 -7.92 3.60
CA GLY A 250 -5.51 -6.72 3.53
C GLY A 250 -5.32 -5.95 2.22
N PHE A 251 -4.06 -5.71 1.81
CA PHE A 251 -3.76 -5.06 0.54
C PHE A 251 -4.24 -5.85 -0.68
N TYR A 252 -4.10 -7.19 -0.66
CA TYR A 252 -4.60 -8.03 -1.75
C TYR A 252 -6.12 -8.03 -1.82
N CYS A 253 -6.80 -8.15 -0.67
CA CYS A 253 -8.25 -8.07 -0.61
C CYS A 253 -8.75 -6.73 -1.16
N TYR A 254 -8.16 -5.61 -0.72
CA TYR A 254 -8.41 -4.27 -1.26
C TYR A 254 -8.23 -4.22 -2.76
N ALA A 255 -7.07 -4.67 -3.25
CA ALA A 255 -6.71 -4.49 -4.64
C ALA A 255 -7.55 -5.34 -5.59
N LEU A 256 -7.84 -6.59 -5.21
CA LEU A 256 -8.69 -7.48 -5.99
C LEU A 256 -10.16 -7.02 -5.95
N ALA A 257 -10.68 -6.58 -4.79
CA ALA A 257 -12.03 -6.04 -4.68
C ALA A 257 -12.22 -4.80 -5.58
N TRP A 258 -11.27 -3.88 -5.55
CA TRP A 258 -11.29 -2.69 -6.41
C TRP A 258 -11.33 -3.07 -7.90
N GLY A 259 -10.53 -4.06 -8.32
CA GLY A 259 -10.51 -4.53 -9.70
C GLY A 259 -11.85 -5.05 -10.19
N ILE A 260 -12.57 -5.78 -9.33
CA ILE A 260 -13.93 -6.26 -9.62
C ILE A 260 -14.89 -5.07 -9.72
N ASN A 261 -14.88 -4.17 -8.72
CA ASN A 261 -15.77 -3.00 -8.66
C ASN A 261 -15.63 -2.08 -9.90
N ASN A 262 -14.47 -2.09 -10.56
CA ASN A 262 -14.18 -1.24 -11.71
C ASN A 262 -14.22 -1.99 -13.06
N GLY A 263 -14.70 -3.23 -13.08
CA GLY A 263 -14.79 -4.04 -14.31
C GLY A 263 -13.45 -4.39 -14.94
N ILE A 264 -12.35 -4.28 -14.17
CA ILE A 264 -10.98 -4.54 -14.63
C ILE A 264 -10.65 -6.03 -14.49
N LEU A 265 -11.15 -6.66 -13.42
CA LEU A 265 -10.99 -8.08 -13.12
C LEU A 265 -12.32 -8.80 -13.31
N ASP A 266 -12.27 -9.99 -13.90
CA ASP A 266 -13.45 -10.83 -14.11
C ASP A 266 -14.08 -11.26 -12.77
N LYS A 267 -15.37 -10.97 -12.60
CA LYS A 267 -16.07 -11.23 -11.33
C LYS A 267 -16.10 -12.72 -10.99
N ALA A 268 -16.35 -13.60 -11.98
CA ALA A 268 -16.47 -15.04 -11.73
C ALA A 268 -15.15 -15.63 -11.22
N THR A 269 -14.03 -15.16 -11.74
CA THR A 269 -12.68 -15.60 -11.34
C THR A 269 -12.27 -15.07 -9.98
N TYR A 270 -12.46 -13.77 -9.73
CA TYR A 270 -11.83 -13.10 -8.57
C TYR A 270 -12.75 -12.92 -7.37
N LEU A 271 -14.08 -12.92 -7.52
CA LEU A 271 -15.00 -12.73 -6.39
C LEU A 271 -14.85 -13.82 -5.30
N PRO A 272 -14.71 -15.12 -5.63
CA PRO A 272 -14.50 -16.14 -4.60
C PRO A 272 -13.21 -15.90 -3.79
N VAL A 273 -12.14 -15.45 -4.45
CA VAL A 273 -10.85 -15.12 -3.83
C VAL A 273 -11.02 -13.98 -2.83
N VAL A 274 -11.70 -12.89 -3.25
CA VAL A 274 -11.95 -11.71 -2.40
C VAL A 274 -12.85 -12.05 -1.22
N GLN A 275 -13.95 -12.80 -1.42
CA GLN A 275 -14.84 -13.22 -0.35
C GLN A 275 -14.13 -14.09 0.69
N LYS A 276 -13.26 -14.99 0.23
CA LYS A 276 -12.45 -15.83 1.10
C LYS A 276 -11.43 -15.02 1.89
N ALA A 277 -10.74 -14.08 1.24
CA ALA A 277 -9.82 -13.16 1.90
C ALA A 277 -10.52 -12.29 2.94
N TRP A 278 -11.68 -11.73 2.61
CA TRP A 278 -12.45 -10.92 3.54
C TRP A 278 -12.91 -11.72 4.76
N ARG A 279 -13.42 -12.95 4.57
CA ARG A 279 -13.76 -13.84 5.68
C ARG A 279 -12.53 -14.12 6.56
N GLY A 280 -11.40 -14.47 5.98
CA GLY A 280 -10.15 -14.69 6.71
C GLY A 280 -9.70 -13.45 7.49
N LEU A 281 -9.74 -12.26 6.88
CA LEU A 281 -9.36 -11.01 7.55
C LEU A 281 -10.25 -10.72 8.77
N ASN A 282 -11.55 -11.02 8.68
CA ASN A 282 -12.47 -10.83 9.81
C ASN A 282 -12.19 -11.77 10.98
N THR A 283 -11.52 -12.93 10.78
CA THR A 283 -11.08 -13.76 11.89
C THR A 283 -9.86 -13.21 12.62
N LEU A 284 -9.18 -12.21 12.05
CA LEU A 284 -8.01 -11.54 12.66
C LEU A 284 -8.40 -10.26 13.40
N LEU A 285 -9.62 -9.78 13.22
CA LEU A 285 -10.17 -8.65 13.96
C LEU A 285 -10.67 -9.15 15.33
N THR A 286 -10.15 -8.56 16.40
CA THR A 286 -10.55 -8.93 17.76
C THR A 286 -11.87 -8.25 18.17
N PRO A 287 -12.57 -8.80 19.19
CA PRO A 287 -13.75 -8.14 19.76
C PRO A 287 -13.47 -6.71 20.26
N GLU A 288 -12.26 -6.45 20.73
CA GLU A 288 -11.81 -5.13 21.21
C GLU A 288 -11.62 -4.14 20.04
N GLY A 289 -11.37 -4.64 18.82
CA GLY A 289 -11.31 -3.85 17.60
C GLY A 289 -9.95 -3.79 16.93
N TYR A 290 -8.89 -4.33 17.53
CA TYR A 290 -7.58 -4.35 16.86
C TYR A 290 -7.47 -5.48 15.85
N VAL A 291 -6.67 -5.23 14.81
CA VAL A 291 -6.33 -6.24 13.79
C VAL A 291 -5.05 -6.94 14.22
N GLY A 292 -5.17 -8.20 14.63
CA GLY A 292 -4.05 -9.06 15.02
C GLY A 292 -3.34 -9.70 13.83
N TRP A 293 -2.36 -10.58 14.11
CA TRP A 293 -1.58 -11.28 13.08
C TRP A 293 -0.88 -10.35 12.07
N VAL A 294 -0.51 -9.15 12.50
CA VAL A 294 0.27 -8.21 11.69
C VAL A 294 1.74 -8.46 11.95
N GLN A 295 2.50 -8.82 10.91
CA GLN A 295 3.95 -8.93 11.04
C GLN A 295 4.54 -7.53 11.38
N PRO A 296 5.42 -7.41 12.39
CA PRO A 296 6.12 -6.17 12.74
C PRO A 296 6.90 -5.55 11.57
N ILE A 297 7.39 -4.32 11.76
CA ILE A 297 8.20 -3.60 10.77
C ILE A 297 9.38 -4.48 10.33
N GLY A 298 9.58 -4.61 9.02
CA GLY A 298 10.60 -5.48 8.45
C GLY A 298 10.78 -5.24 6.95
N ALA A 299 11.70 -5.98 6.35
CA ALA A 299 12.06 -5.87 4.93
C ALA A 299 11.89 -7.20 4.18
N ASP A 300 11.36 -8.21 4.85
CA ASP A 300 11.33 -9.60 4.41
C ASP A 300 10.31 -10.42 5.23
N PRO A 301 9.99 -11.65 4.81
CA PRO A 301 9.13 -12.52 5.59
C PRO A 301 9.74 -12.85 6.96
N GLN A 302 8.98 -12.62 8.02
CA GLN A 302 9.39 -12.96 9.39
C GLN A 302 8.40 -13.93 10.03
N LYS A 303 8.81 -14.61 11.10
CA LYS A 303 7.99 -15.61 11.82
C LYS A 303 7.56 -15.16 13.22
N ASP A 304 8.08 -14.05 13.69
CA ASP A 304 7.96 -13.52 15.06
C ASP A 304 6.67 -12.68 15.25
N PHE A 305 5.54 -13.21 14.79
CA PHE A 305 4.24 -12.57 14.97
C PHE A 305 3.15 -13.57 15.35
N SER A 306 2.13 -13.08 16.02
CA SER A 306 1.12 -13.88 16.71
C SER A 306 -0.27 -13.24 16.60
N PRO A 307 -1.34 -13.87 17.11
CA PRO A 307 -2.65 -13.23 17.20
C PRO A 307 -2.65 -11.87 17.89
N ALA A 308 -1.73 -11.64 18.84
CA ALA A 308 -1.63 -10.38 19.59
C ALA A 308 -0.78 -9.31 18.88
N SER A 309 -0.07 -9.66 17.80
CA SER A 309 0.78 -8.72 17.07
C SER A 309 -0.08 -7.80 16.19
N TRP A 310 0.02 -6.50 16.42
CA TRP A 310 -0.69 -5.46 15.66
C TRP A 310 0.26 -4.30 15.30
N GLU A 311 -0.04 -3.64 14.20
CA GLU A 311 0.63 -2.42 13.75
C GLU A 311 -0.38 -1.52 13.03
N VAL A 312 -0.16 -0.19 13.10
CA VAL A 312 -1.08 0.81 12.55
C VAL A 312 -1.36 0.58 11.06
N TYR A 313 -0.35 0.19 10.29
CA TYR A 313 -0.49 -0.09 8.86
C TYR A 313 -1.30 -1.37 8.57
N GLY A 314 -1.35 -2.33 9.50
CA GLY A 314 -2.20 -3.51 9.39
C GLY A 314 -3.67 -3.13 9.47
N THR A 315 -4.02 -2.26 10.42
CA THR A 315 -5.35 -1.65 10.49
C THR A 315 -5.64 -0.83 9.22
N GLY A 316 -4.67 -0.06 8.73
CA GLY A 316 -4.79 0.67 7.45
C GLY A 316 -5.17 -0.22 6.28
N ALA A 317 -4.48 -1.35 6.11
CA ALA A 317 -4.76 -2.34 5.07
C ALA A 317 -6.16 -2.98 5.22
N PHE A 318 -6.57 -3.28 6.45
CA PHE A 318 -7.92 -3.79 6.74
C PHE A 318 -9.02 -2.79 6.38
N LEU A 319 -8.81 -1.50 6.69
CA LEU A 319 -9.75 -0.43 6.33
C LEU A 319 -9.84 -0.23 4.81
N LEU A 320 -8.70 -0.28 4.11
CA LEU A 320 -8.68 -0.27 2.64
C LEU A 320 -9.50 -1.45 2.08
N ALA A 321 -9.28 -2.66 2.57
CA ALA A 321 -10.02 -3.85 2.15
C ALA A 321 -11.53 -3.68 2.33
N GLY A 322 -11.96 -3.33 3.55
CA GLY A 322 -13.37 -3.13 3.86
C GLY A 322 -14.02 -2.03 3.01
N SER A 323 -13.27 -0.98 2.66
CA SER A 323 -13.76 0.16 1.88
C SER A 323 -14.20 -0.23 0.46
N GLU A 324 -13.60 -1.26 -0.12
CA GLU A 324 -13.94 -1.79 -1.44
C GLU A 324 -14.87 -3.01 -1.36
N VAL A 325 -14.69 -3.88 -0.35
CA VAL A 325 -15.53 -5.07 -0.17
C VAL A 325 -16.99 -4.71 0.05
N ILE A 326 -17.29 -3.67 0.82
CA ILE A 326 -18.68 -3.25 1.07
C ILE A 326 -19.42 -2.79 -0.20
N ARG A 327 -18.68 -2.46 -1.26
CA ARG A 327 -19.22 -2.02 -2.56
C ARG A 327 -19.40 -3.19 -3.53
N LEU A 328 -18.92 -4.38 -3.19
CA LEU A 328 -19.08 -5.55 -4.05
C LEU A 328 -20.56 -5.87 -4.22
N PRO A 329 -20.99 -6.23 -5.43
CA PRO A 329 -22.37 -6.64 -5.67
C PRO A 329 -22.68 -7.86 -4.81
N VAL A 330 -23.71 -7.76 -3.97
CA VAL A 330 -24.25 -8.90 -3.21
C VAL A 330 -24.61 -9.99 -4.22
N THR A 331 -24.04 -11.18 -4.06
CA THR A 331 -24.53 -12.36 -4.76
C THR A 331 -25.87 -12.71 -4.15
N GLY A 332 -26.94 -12.42 -4.89
CA GLY A 332 -28.30 -12.85 -4.56
C GLY A 332 -28.49 -14.35 -4.68
#